data_AF-A0A1J4TAB6-F1
#
_entry.id   AF-A0A1J4TAB6-F1
#
_cell.length_a   1.000
_cell.length_b   1.000
_cell.length_c   1.000
_cell.angle_alpha   90.00
_cell.angle_beta   90.00
_cell.angle_gamma   90.00
#
_symmetry.space_group_name_H-M   'P 1'
#
loop_
_entity.id
_entity.type
_entity.pdbx_description
1 polymer ?
#
loop_
_entity_poly.entity_id
_entity_poly.type
_entity_poly.pdbx_seq_one_letter_code
_entity_poly.pdbx_strand_id
1 'polypeptide(L)' 'MMYRFIVAGWENDEAILKDESGEIVVWPKNKLPKNINLGSSLYFTIHNQKNLAADEPQLAKTILNEILNIS' A
#
# COMPACT_ATOMS: atom_id res chain seq x y z
N MET A 1 -2.96 -4.86 -11.66
CA MET A 1 -3.39 -3.78 -12.57
C MET A 1 -2.42 -2.62 -12.41
N MET A 2 -2.11 -1.89 -13.49
CA MET A 2 -1.20 -0.74 -13.45
C MET A 2 -2.00 0.56 -13.45
N TYR A 3 -1.67 1.46 -12.53
CA TYR A 3 -2.31 2.76 -12.35
C TYR A 3 -1.28 3.86 -12.57
N ARG A 4 -1.66 4.93 -13.27
CA ARG A 4 -0.78 6.07 -13.52
C ARG A 4 -1.27 7.27 -12.70
N PHE A 5 -0.36 7.86 -11.95
CA PHE A 5 -0.60 9.08 -11.19
C PHE A 5 0.43 10.15 -11.54
N ILE A 6 0.06 11.41 -11.35
CA ILE A 6 0.92 12.59 -11.47
C ILE A 6 1.09 13.20 -10.09
N VAL A 7 2.31 13.59 -9.75
CA VAL A 7 2.58 14.31 -8.50
C VAL A 7 2.06 15.73 -8.64
N ALA A 8 0.93 16.02 -8.00
CA ALA A 8 0.23 17.29 -8.08
C ALA A 8 0.65 18.28 -6.97
N GLY A 9 1.15 17.77 -5.84
CA GLY A 9 1.52 18.60 -4.70
C GLY A 9 2.35 17.85 -3.65
N TRP A 10 2.91 18.62 -2.72
CA TRP A 10 3.59 18.13 -1.53
C TRP A 10 3.02 18.84 -0.30
N GLU A 11 2.63 18.09 0.71
CA GLU A 11 2.15 18.62 1.99
C GLU A 11 2.85 17.88 3.12
N ASN A 12 3.69 18.58 3.90
CA ASN A 12 4.50 17.98 4.96
C ASN A 12 5.31 16.75 4.45
N ASP A 13 5.04 15.57 5.00
CA ASP A 13 5.65 14.27 4.65
C ASP A 13 4.80 13.45 3.67
N GLU A 14 3.81 14.07 3.03
CA GLU A 14 2.88 13.45 2.10
C GLU A 14 2.99 14.05 0.70
N ALA A 15 2.69 13.19 -0.29
CA ALA A 15 2.57 13.54 -1.68
C ALA A 15 1.10 13.51 -2.08
N ILE A 16 0.65 14.54 -2.78
CA ILE A 16 -0.67 14.57 -3.39
C ILE A 16 -0.53 14.07 -4.81
N LEU A 17 -1.09 12.90 -5.08
CA LEU A 17 -1.07 12.22 -6.38
C LEU A 17 -2.44 12.37 -7.05
N LYS A 18 -2.45 12.64 -8.36
CA LYS A 18 -3.67 12.81 -9.15
C LYS A 18 -3.67 11.90 -10.38
N ASP A 19 -4.76 11.22 -10.66
CA ASP A 19 -4.89 10.43 -11.90
C ASP A 19 -5.39 11.28 -13.09
N GLU A 20 -5.63 10.63 -14.22
CA GLU A 20 -6.12 11.30 -15.44
C GLU A 20 -7.58 11.76 -15.32
N SER A 21 -8.38 11.12 -14.48
CA SER A 21 -9.77 11.49 -14.18
C SER A 21 -9.87 12.61 -13.14
N GLY A 22 -8.77 12.85 -12.44
CA GLY A 22 -8.62 13.87 -11.43
C GLY A 22 -8.88 13.40 -10.00
N GLU A 23 -8.99 12.09 -9.80
CA GLU A 23 -9.04 11.46 -8.49
C GLU A 23 -7.73 11.67 -7.74
N ILE A 24 -7.83 11.83 -6.43
CA ILE A 24 -6.71 12.19 -5.56
C ILE A 24 -6.34 11.00 -4.66
N VAL A 25 -5.04 10.73 -4.57
CA VAL A 25 -4.46 9.79 -3.63
C VAL A 25 -3.38 10.50 -2.82
N VAL A 26 -3.49 10.45 -1.49
CA VAL A 26 -2.45 10.91 -0.58
C VAL A 26 -1.49 9.75 -0.31
N TRP A 27 -0.20 9.97 -0.50
CA TRP A 27 0.81 8.92 -0.37
C TRP A 27 2.02 9.36 0.45
N PRO A 28 2.58 8.52 1.34
CA PRO A 28 3.77 8.88 2.10
C PRO A 28 4.97 9.16 1.21
N LYS A 29 5.63 10.31 1.41
CA LYS A 29 6.81 10.73 0.62
C LYS A 29 7.98 9.76 0.75
N ASN A 30 8.17 9.16 1.92
CA ASN A 30 9.22 8.17 2.17
C ASN A 30 9.03 6.83 1.44
N LYS A 31 7.83 6.57 0.87
CA LYS A 31 7.52 5.39 0.07
C LYS A 31 7.63 5.64 -1.42
N LEU A 32 8.00 6.86 -1.84
CA LEU A 32 8.21 7.21 -3.23
C LEU A 32 9.68 7.05 -3.65
N PRO A 33 9.95 6.82 -4.94
CA PRO A 33 11.30 6.91 -5.49
C PRO A 33 12.00 8.23 -5.14
N LYS A 34 13.33 8.19 -5.03
CA LYS A 34 14.13 9.39 -4.80
C LYS A 34 14.06 10.33 -6.01
N ASN A 35 14.23 11.63 -5.78
CA ASN A 35 14.32 12.68 -6.81
C ASN A 35 13.05 12.86 -7.67
N ILE A 36 11.88 12.64 -7.08
CA ILE A 36 10.61 12.93 -7.73
C ILE A 36 10.28 14.42 -7.58
N ASN A 37 9.90 15.03 -8.70
CA ASN A 37 9.47 16.43 -8.77
C ASN A 37 7.95 16.54 -8.97
N LEU A 38 7.40 17.73 -8.72
CA LEU A 38 6.04 18.06 -9.15
C LEU A 38 5.88 17.81 -10.66
N GLY A 39 4.74 17.27 -11.07
CA GLY A 39 4.44 16.91 -12.45
C GLY A 39 5.01 15.56 -12.90
N SER A 40 5.81 14.87 -12.08
CA SER A 40 6.32 13.54 -12.42
C SER A 40 5.20 12.53 -12.55
N SER A 41 5.29 11.64 -13.55
CA SER A 41 4.39 10.49 -13.69
C SER A 41 4.92 9.29 -12.90
N LEU A 42 4.05 8.65 -12.14
CA LEU A 42 4.31 7.46 -11.35
C LEU A 42 3.38 6.33 -11.79
N TYR A 43 3.96 5.13 -11.93
CA TYR A 43 3.23 3.93 -12.32
C TYR A 43 3.20 2.96 -11.13
N PHE A 44 2.00 2.71 -10.62
CA PHE A 44 1.76 1.81 -9.49
C PHE A 44 1.21 0.49 -10.00
N THR A 45 1.82 -0.61 -9.56
CA THR A 45 1.23 -1.93 -9.74
C THR A 45 0.64 -2.37 -8.41
N ILE A 46 -0.68 -2.41 -8.32
CA ILE A 46 -1.37 -2.91 -7.13
C ILE A 46 -1.59 -4.42 -7.34
N HIS A 47 -0.97 -5.20 -6.46
CA HIS A 47 -1.14 -6.64 -6.40
C HIS A 47 -2.16 -6.98 -5.33
N ASN A 48 -3.18 -7.77 -5.69
CA ASN A 48 -4.02 -8.42 -4.68
C ASN A 48 -3.14 -9.47 -4.00
N GLN A 49 -2.71 -9.19 -2.78
CA GLN A 49 -1.94 -10.14 -2.00
C GLN A 49 -2.85 -11.31 -1.63
N LYS A 50 -2.73 -12.42 -2.37
CA LYS A 50 -3.63 -13.57 -2.23
C LYS A 50 -3.39 -14.41 -0.96
N ASN A 51 -2.43 -14.08 -0.10
CA ASN A 51 -2.09 -14.90 1.08
C ASN A 51 -1.45 -14.06 2.20
N LEU A 52 -2.26 -13.49 3.07
CA LEU A 52 -1.93 -13.29 4.49
C LEU A 52 -2.99 -13.96 5.37
N ALA A 53 -4.23 -13.97 4.91
CA ALA A 53 -5.35 -14.68 5.54
C ALA A 53 -5.30 -16.22 5.42
N ALA A 54 -4.30 -16.82 4.76
CA ALA A 54 -4.07 -18.27 4.87
C ALA A 54 -3.23 -18.61 6.11
N ASP A 55 -2.35 -17.71 6.53
CA ASP A 55 -1.51 -17.88 7.72
C ASP A 55 -2.20 -17.34 8.98
N GLU A 56 -3.01 -16.28 8.92
CA GLU A 56 -3.69 -15.74 10.12
C GLU A 56 -4.64 -16.71 10.82
N PRO A 57 -5.56 -17.42 10.13
CA PRO A 57 -6.46 -18.37 10.79
C PRO A 57 -5.69 -19.56 11.34
N GLN A 58 -4.65 -20.00 10.63
CA GLN A 58 -3.81 -21.11 11.05
C GLN A 58 -2.96 -20.71 12.28
N LEU A 59 -2.39 -19.51 12.28
CA LEU A 59 -1.64 -18.94 13.39
C LEU A 59 -2.55 -18.72 14.60
N ALA A 60 -3.74 -18.16 14.41
CA ALA A 60 -4.73 -17.98 15.47
C ALA A 60 -5.19 -19.31 16.06
N LYS A 61 -5.42 -20.33 15.21
CA LYS A 61 -5.78 -21.69 15.65
C LYS A 61 -4.64 -22.35 16.42
N THR A 62 -3.40 -22.21 15.95
CA THR A 62 -2.21 -22.73 16.64
C THR A 62 -2.05 -22.08 18.01
N ILE A 63 -2.13 -20.74 18.08
CA ILE A 63 -2.05 -19.99 19.34
C ILE A 63 -3.17 -20.41 20.31
N LEU A 64 -4.41 -20.55 19.83
CA LEU A 64 -5.54 -20.98 20.65
C LEU A 64 -5.35 -22.40 21.20
N ASN A 65 -4.87 -23.32 20.36
CA ASN A 65 -4.63 -24.70 20.75
C ASN A 65 -3.49 -24.82 21.78
N GLU A 66 -2.44 -24.01 21.67
CA GLU A 66 -1.38 -23.90 22.66
C GLU A 66 -1.90 -23.39 24.01
N ILE A 67 -2.75 -22.36 24.04
CA ILE A 67 -3.36 -21.84 25.28
C ILE A 67 -4.26 -22.89 25.95
N LEU A 68 -5.00 -23.66 25.15
CA LEU A 68 -5.94 -24.67 25.63
C LEU A 68 -5.28 -26.02 25.93
N ASN A 69 -3.99 -26.18 25.64
CA ASN A 69 -3.20 -27.40 25.85
C ASN A 69 -3.79 -28.64 25.15
N ILE A 70 -4.36 -28.43 23.96
CA ILE A 70 -4.92 -29.46 23.09
C ILE A 70 -4.03 -29.55 21.86
N SER A 71 -3.17 -30.56 21.84
CA SER A 71 -2.32 -30.93 20.70
C SER A 71 -3.09 -31.69 19.63
#